data_AF-A0A5C3P774-F1
#
_entry.id   AF-A0A5C3P774-F1
#
_cell.length_a   1.000
_cell.length_b   1.000
_cell.length_c   1.000
_cell.angle_alpha   90.00
_cell.angle_beta   90.00
_cell.angle_gamma   90.00
#
_symmetry.space_group_name_H-M   'P 1'
#
loop_
_entity.id
_entity.type
_entity.pdbx_description
1 polymer ?
#
loop_
_entity_poly.entity_id
_entity_poly.type
_entity_poly.pdbx_seq_one_letter_code
_entity_poly.pdbx_strand_id
1 'polypeptide(L)' 'MVVTGPDGKSVTVTVADTCPGCAPGSVDLTPTAFQQLASLDVGRLHGISWTLV' A
#
# COMPACT_ATOMS: atom_id res chain seq x y z
N MET A 1 -4.33 -1.99 9.49
CA MET A 1 -4.66 -1.10 8.35
C MET A 1 -4.98 -1.96 7.14
N VAL A 2 -6.07 -1.65 6.43
CA VAL A 2 -6.40 -2.31 5.15
C VAL A 2 -6.04 -1.36 4.02
N VAL A 3 -5.28 -1.84 3.04
CA VAL A 3 -4.95 -1.10 1.80
C VAL A 3 -5.64 -1.76 0.63
N THR A 4 -6.34 -0.98 -0.19
CA THR A 4 -7.10 -1.45 -1.35
C THR A 4 -6.57 -0.78 -2.62
N GLY A 5 -6.23 -1.60 -3.62
CA GLY A 5 -5.78 -1.16 -4.94
C GLY A 5 -6.92 -0.74 -5.87
N PRO A 6 -6.61 -0.09 -7.01
CA PRO A 6 -7.60 0.39 -7.98
C PRO A 6 -8.40 -0.74 -8.66
N ASP A 7 -7.88 -1.97 -8.64
CA ASP A 7 -8.54 -3.18 -9.15
C ASP A 7 -9.40 -3.88 -8.09
N GLY A 8 -9.54 -3.31 -6.90
CA GLY A 8 -10.33 -3.84 -5.79
C GLY A 8 -9.63 -4.91 -4.95
N LYS A 9 -8.38 -5.28 -5.25
CA LYS A 9 -7.59 -6.15 -4.37
C LYS A 9 -7.26 -5.44 -3.07
N SER A 10 -7.21 -6.18 -1.96
CA SER A 10 -6.89 -5.61 -0.65
C SER A 10 -5.91 -6.47 0.12
N VAL A 11 -5.12 -5.81 0.98
CA VAL A 11 -4.19 -6.46 1.92
C VAL A 11 -4.29 -5.80 3.28
N THR A 12 -4.32 -6.63 4.33
CA THR A 12 -4.24 -6.16 5.73
C THR A 12 -2.79 -6.14 6.17
N VAL A 13 -2.33 -5.00 6.66
CA VAL A 13 -0.96 -4.76 7.12
C VAL A 13 -0.94 -4.07 8.48
N THR A 14 0.19 -4.21 9.17
CA THR A 14 0.49 -3.49 10.41
C THR A 14 1.32 -2.25 10.09
N VAL A 15 0.98 -1.10 10.67
CA VAL A 15 1.82 0.10 10.58
C VAL A 15 3.04 -0.11 11.48
N ALA A 16 4.22 -0.18 10.87
CA ALA A 16 5.46 -0.51 11.59
C ALA A 16 6.41 0.68 11.71
N ASP A 17 6.41 1.60 10.74
CA ASP A 17 7.33 2.74 10.70
C ASP A 17 6.70 3.94 9.98
N THR A 18 7.31 5.11 10.15
CA THR A 18 6.99 6.34 9.43
C THR A 18 7.81 6.40 8.14
N CYS A 19 7.21 6.90 7.04
CA CYS A 19 7.93 7.24 5.82
C CYS A 19 8.04 8.78 5.68
N PRO A 20 9.16 9.41 6.09
CA PRO A 20 9.27 10.88 6.10
C PRO A 20 9.27 11.51 4.71
N GLY A 21 9.71 10.76 3.69
CA GLY A 21 9.76 11.22 2.30
C GLY A 21 8.48 10.98 1.51
N CYS A 22 7.50 10.30 2.10
CA CYS A 22 6.25 9.97 1.41
C CYS A 22 5.34 11.19 1.33
N ALA A 23 4.72 11.39 0.15
CA ALA A 23 3.67 12.38 0.00
C ALA A 23 2.46 12.05 0.91
N PRO A 24 1.71 13.06 1.40
CA PRO A 24 0.53 12.82 2.23
C PRO A 24 -0.42 11.77 1.64
N GLY A 25 -0.84 10.82 2.46
CA GLY A 25 -1.72 9.72 2.06
C GLY A 25 -1.03 8.54 1.35
N SER A 26 0.25 8.66 0.97
CA SER A 26 1.02 7.52 0.45
C SER A 26 1.41 6.56 1.58
N VAL A 27 1.41 5.26 1.27
CA VAL A 27 1.91 4.19 2.16
C VAL A 27 3.06 3.48 1.47
N ASP A 28 4.11 3.18 2.24
CA ASP A 28 5.25 2.39 1.76
C ASP A 28 5.10 0.96 2.26
N LEU A 29 4.93 0.03 1.31
CA LEU A 29 4.61 -1.35 1.61
C LEU A 29 5.85 -2.22 1.49
N THR A 30 5.94 -3.24 2.34
CA THR A 30 6.92 -4.31 2.11
C THR A 30 6.65 -4.97 0.74
N PRO A 31 7.68 -5.51 0.06
CA PRO A 31 7.49 -6.18 -1.24
C PRO A 31 6.40 -7.26 -1.18
N THR A 32 6.35 -8.04 -0.11
CA THR A 32 5.36 -9.10 0.11
C THR A 32 3.92 -8.56 0.17
N ALA A 33 3.70 -7.40 0.80
CA ALA A 33 2.38 -6.78 0.85
C ALA A 33 2.01 -6.14 -0.49
N PHE A 34 2.97 -5.47 -1.14
CA PHE A 34 2.76 -4.85 -2.46
C PHE A 34 2.39 -5.89 -3.51
N GLN A 35 3.05 -7.06 -3.52
CA GLN A 35 2.78 -8.16 -4.44
C GLN A 35 1.35 -8.71 -4.39
N GLN A 36 0.62 -8.50 -3.28
CA GLN A 36 -0.79 -8.86 -3.20
C GLN A 36 -1.70 -7.88 -3.94
N LEU A 37 -1.22 -6.66 -4.21
CA LEU A 37 -1.95 -5.62 -4.92
C LEU A 37 -1.52 -5.54 -6.39
N ALA A 38 -0.21 -5.55 -6.66
CA ALA A 38 0.36 -5.42 -8.01
C ALA A 38 1.72 -6.11 -8.13
N SER A 39 2.15 -6.41 -9.36
CA SER A 39 3.51 -6.89 -9.62
C SER A 39 4.56 -5.83 -9.26
N LEU A 40 5.74 -6.25 -8.77
CA LEU A 40 6.78 -5.34 -8.29
C LEU A 40 7.35 -4.42 -9.38
N ASP A 41 7.27 -4.82 -10.65
CA ASP A 41 7.68 -4.03 -11.81
C ASP A 41 6.85 -2.76 -12.02
N VAL A 42 5.65 -2.68 -11.44
CA VAL A 42 4.83 -1.46 -11.41
C VAL A 42 5.52 -0.34 -10.63
N GLY A 43 6.28 -0.68 -9.59
CA GLY A 43 7.03 0.26 -8.74
C GLY A 43 6.15 1.12 -7.82
N ARG A 44 5.24 1.91 -8.39
CA ARG A 44 4.30 2.77 -7.65
C ARG A 44 2.87 2.57 -8.12
N LEU A 45 2.02 2.06 -7.23
CA LEU A 45 0.60 1.88 -7.49
C LEU A 45 -0.19 3.14 -7.10
N HIS A 46 -0.91 3.71 -8.07
CA HIS A 46 -1.77 4.87 -7.87
C HIS A 46 -3.25 4.46 -7.75
N GLY A 47 -4.09 5.35 -7.21
CA GLY A 47 -5.53 5.08 -7.03
C GLY A 47 -5.85 4.12 -5.88
N ILE A 48 -4.95 4.00 -4.91
CA ILE A 48 -5.18 3.21 -3.70
C ILE A 48 -6.10 3.95 -2.72
N SER A 49 -6.72 3.20 -1.82
CA SER A 49 -7.38 3.73 -0.62
C SER A 49 -6.98 2.89 0.60
N TRP A 50 -7.10 3.44 1.80
CA TRP A 50 -6.82 2.70 3.02
C TRP A 50 -7.67 3.14 4.19
N THR A 51 -7.87 2.22 5.14
CA THR A 51 -8.57 2.47 6.41
C THR A 51 -7.79 1.86 7.57
N LEU A 52 -7.82 2.56 8.72
CA LEU A 52 -7.35 1.98 9.97
C LEU A 52 -8.42 1.02 10.49
N VAL A 53 -7.96 -0.14 10.96
CA VAL A 53 -8.75 -1.20 11.57
C VAL A 53 -8.05 -1.63 12.84
#